data_AF-A0A2G9MWT4-F1
#
_entry.id   AF-A0A2G9MWT4-F1
#
_cell.length_a   1.000
_cell.length_b   1.000
_cell.length_c   1.000
_cell.angle_alpha   90.00
_cell.angle_beta   90.00
_cell.angle_gamma   90.00
#
_symmetry.space_group_name_H-M   'P 1'
#
loop_
_entity.id
_entity.type
_entity.pdbx_description
1 polymer ?
#
loop_
_entity_poly.entity_id
_entity_poly.type
_entity_poly.pdbx_seq_one_letter_code
_entity_poly.pdbx_strand_id
1 'polypeptide(L)'
;MKKGPIIGGIIGVSIIIIILAVILISNPKSETIEVEDTLDKEVKPETETPEIKKKIDDVEKINLENEYSPKPREWLTSGPFQIDRSKYAVGEKIFLVIGGLNGNEKGQVAFMRPLNDTHYSVYMTVPFDGMKKDIFNYYVEPQISKT
;
A
#
# COMPACT_ATOMS: atom_id res chain seq x y z
N MET A 1 74.63 -36.22 -55.59
CA MET A 1 73.27 -36.83 -55.74
C MET A 1 72.72 -36.99 -54.33
N LYS A 2 71.54 -36.52 -53.91
CA LYS A 2 70.27 -36.21 -54.58
C LYS A 2 69.63 -34.98 -53.92
N LYS A 3 68.85 -34.25 -54.73
CA LYS A 3 67.95 -33.17 -54.30
C LYS A 3 66.71 -33.77 -53.60
N GLY A 4 66.21 -33.11 -52.55
CA GLY A 4 64.83 -33.19 -52.04
C GLY A 4 64.68 -33.85 -50.64
N PRO A 5 63.69 -33.44 -49.81
CA PRO A 5 62.48 -32.68 -50.16
C PRO A 5 62.28 -31.42 -49.27
N ILE A 6 62.53 -30.22 -49.81
CA ILE A 6 62.13 -28.95 -49.17
C ILE A 6 60.59 -28.77 -49.19
N ILE A 7 59.89 -29.59 -49.97
CA ILE A 7 58.43 -29.56 -50.15
C ILE A 7 57.68 -30.23 -48.98
N GLY A 8 58.31 -31.20 -48.28
CA GLY A 8 57.70 -31.87 -47.12
C GLY A 8 57.61 -30.98 -45.87
N GLY A 9 58.55 -30.05 -45.70
CA GLY A 9 58.55 -29.10 -44.58
C GLY A 9 57.44 -28.06 -44.68
N ILE A 10 57.15 -27.56 -45.89
CA ILE A 10 56.14 -26.51 -46.10
C ILE A 10 54.71 -27.05 -45.92
N ILE A 11 54.44 -28.27 -46.40
CA ILE A 11 53.14 -28.93 -46.24
C ILE A 11 52.90 -29.31 -44.77
N GLY A 12 53.93 -29.82 -44.07
CA GLY A 12 53.84 -30.14 -42.65
C GLY A 12 53.59 -28.91 -41.76
N VAL A 13 54.26 -27.79 -42.03
CA VAL A 13 54.07 -26.54 -41.28
C VAL A 13 52.68 -25.94 -41.53
N SER A 14 52.15 -26.02 -42.75
CA SER A 14 50.81 -25.52 -43.06
C SER A 14 49.70 -26.32 -42.33
N ILE A 15 49.84 -27.65 -42.24
CA ILE A 15 48.88 -28.50 -41.51
C ILE A 15 48.92 -28.21 -40.00
N ILE A 16 50.10 -27.96 -39.43
CA ILE A 16 50.25 -27.62 -38.00
C ILE A 16 49.60 -26.27 -37.67
N ILE A 17 49.71 -25.27 -38.56
CA ILE A 17 49.07 -23.96 -38.38
C ILE A 17 47.53 -24.07 -38.43
N ILE A 18 46.99 -24.91 -39.31
CA ILE A 18 45.54 -25.15 -39.41
C ILE A 18 45.04 -25.87 -38.15
N ILE A 19 45.77 -26.86 -37.64
CA ILE A 19 45.43 -27.55 -36.38
C ILE A 19 45.48 -26.58 -35.19
N LEU A 20 46.48 -25.71 -35.11
CA LEU A 20 46.58 -24.67 -34.07
C LEU A 20 45.43 -23.65 -34.18
N ALA A 21 45.02 -23.26 -35.38
CA ALA A 21 43.89 -22.35 -35.61
C ALA A 21 42.55 -23.01 -35.20
N VAL A 22 42.36 -24.30 -35.49
CA VAL A 22 41.16 -25.04 -35.06
C VAL A 22 41.10 -25.19 -33.53
N ILE A 23 42.24 -25.41 -32.86
CA ILE A 23 42.32 -25.45 -31.37
C ILE A 23 42.00 -24.07 -30.75
N LEU A 24 42.42 -22.98 -31.40
CA LEU A 24 42.10 -21.60 -30.97
C LEU A 24 40.62 -21.23 -31.16
N ILE A 25 39.96 -21.74 -32.22
CA ILE A 25 38.55 -21.45 -32.51
C ILE A 25 37.60 -22.38 -31.72
N SER A 26 38.00 -23.63 -31.48
CA SER A 26 37.15 -24.66 -30.82
C SER A 26 37.14 -24.57 -29.30
N ASN A 27 38.10 -23.84 -28.72
CA ASN A 27 38.02 -23.40 -27.34
C ASN A 27 37.57 -21.94 -27.34
N PRO A 28 36.26 -21.64 -27.30
CA PRO A 28 35.88 -20.47 -26.53
C PRO A 28 36.50 -20.74 -25.17
N LYS A 29 37.58 -20.01 -24.84
CA LYS A 29 37.96 -19.82 -23.45
C LYS A 29 36.63 -19.44 -22.82
N SER A 30 36.08 -20.34 -22.03
CA SER A 30 34.95 -20.00 -21.22
C SER A 30 35.46 -18.81 -20.45
N GLU A 31 35.05 -17.61 -20.86
CA GLU A 31 34.54 -16.69 -19.88
C GLU A 31 33.46 -17.51 -19.19
N THR A 32 33.88 -18.32 -18.23
CA THR A 32 33.20 -18.35 -16.96
C THR A 32 33.12 -16.86 -16.65
N ILE A 33 32.00 -16.26 -17.05
CA ILE A 33 31.39 -15.26 -16.20
C ILE A 33 31.36 -16.03 -14.89
N GLU A 34 32.33 -15.76 -14.03
CA GLU A 34 32.15 -15.97 -12.62
C GLU A 34 30.95 -15.08 -12.33
N VAL A 35 29.74 -15.64 -12.56
CA VAL A 35 28.57 -15.19 -11.87
C VAL A 35 28.97 -15.54 -10.45
N GLU A 36 29.59 -14.57 -9.79
CA GLU A 36 29.66 -14.55 -8.34
C GLU A 36 28.24 -14.92 -7.93
N ASP A 37 28.08 -16.09 -7.33
CA ASP A 37 26.79 -16.60 -6.95
C ASP A 37 26.30 -15.69 -5.82
N THR A 38 25.73 -14.56 -6.24
CA THR A 38 25.19 -13.53 -5.37
C THR A 38 23.90 -14.01 -4.70
N LEU A 39 23.43 -15.24 -4.99
CA LEU A 39 22.34 -15.87 -4.26
C LEU A 39 22.76 -16.37 -2.88
N ASP A 40 24.04 -16.67 -2.65
CA ASP A 40 24.56 -17.07 -1.33
C ASP A 40 25.25 -15.91 -0.58
N LYS A 41 25.17 -14.69 -1.13
CA LYS A 41 25.25 -13.51 -0.27
C LYS A 41 23.88 -13.41 0.41
N GLU A 42 23.69 -14.22 1.46
CA GLU A 42 22.76 -13.85 2.52
C GLU A 42 22.99 -12.35 2.74
N VAL A 43 21.98 -11.55 2.44
CA VAL A 43 21.91 -10.18 2.93
C VAL A 43 21.84 -10.37 4.44
N LYS A 44 22.99 -10.55 5.08
CA LYS A 44 23.13 -10.27 6.50
C LYS A 44 22.56 -8.86 6.60
N PRO A 45 21.45 -8.66 7.35
CA PRO A 45 20.95 -7.32 7.55
C PRO A 45 22.15 -6.51 7.97
N GLU A 46 22.49 -5.51 7.17
CA GLU A 46 23.59 -4.59 7.44
C GLU A 46 23.48 -4.30 8.92
N THR A 47 24.52 -4.65 9.69
CA THR A 47 24.54 -4.49 11.14
C THR A 47 23.90 -3.16 11.45
N GLU A 48 22.66 -3.19 11.97
CA GLU A 48 21.83 -2.01 12.12
C GLU A 48 22.67 -0.99 12.85
N THR A 49 23.19 0.00 12.12
CA THR A 49 24.02 1.02 12.74
C THR A 49 23.16 1.65 13.84
N PRO A 50 23.74 2.06 14.97
CA PRO A 50 22.97 2.60 16.08
C PRO A 50 22.05 3.77 15.66
N GLU A 51 22.38 4.47 14.58
CA GLU A 51 21.53 5.49 13.95
C GLU A 51 20.28 4.92 13.25
N ILE A 52 20.36 3.76 12.59
CA ILE A 52 19.22 3.11 11.93
C ILE A 52 18.27 2.53 12.98
N LYS A 53 18.79 1.84 14.01
CA LYS A 53 17.96 1.35 15.13
C LYS A 53 17.18 2.48 15.79
N LYS A 54 17.88 3.58 16.09
CA LYS A 54 17.27 4.75 16.72
C LYS A 54 16.14 5.33 15.87
N LYS A 55 16.30 5.40 14.55
CA LYS A 55 15.23 5.86 13.65
C LYS A 55 14.03 4.90 13.62
N ILE A 56 14.27 3.59 13.71
CA ILE A 56 13.19 2.60 13.77
C ILE A 56 12.44 2.73 15.10
N ASP A 57 13.16 2.81 16.23
CA ASP A 57 12.57 3.01 17.56
C ASP A 57 11.76 4.32 17.63
N ASP A 58 12.28 5.40 17.04
CA ASP A 58 11.59 6.69 16.96
C ASP A 58 10.29 6.57 16.14
N VAL A 59 10.31 5.83 15.02
CA VAL A 59 9.11 5.58 14.18
C VAL A 59 8.09 4.69 14.89
N GLU A 60 8.52 3.63 15.56
CA GLU A 60 7.64 2.75 16.35
C GLU A 60 6.97 3.53 17.49
N LYS A 61 7.74 4.36 18.19
CA LYS A 61 7.22 5.24 19.24
C LYS A 61 6.19 6.24 18.68
N ILE A 62 6.47 6.87 17.55
CA ILE A 62 5.53 7.80 16.87
C ILE A 62 4.25 7.05 16.45
N ASN A 63 4.35 5.80 16.00
CA ASN A 63 3.18 5.00 15.63
C ASN A 63 2.33 4.62 16.85
N LEU A 64 2.95 4.20 17.95
CA LEU A 64 2.23 3.91 19.21
C LEU A 64 1.56 5.16 19.79
N GLU A 65 2.23 6.31 19.76
CA GLU A 65 1.65 7.57 20.25
C GLU A 65 0.52 8.10 19.36
N ASN A 66 0.49 7.72 18.08
CA ASN A 66 -0.55 8.11 17.12
C ASN A 66 -1.64 7.05 16.90
N GLU A 67 -1.67 5.96 17.67
CA GLU A 67 -2.71 4.95 17.55
C GLU A 67 -4.08 5.57 17.87
N TYR A 68 -4.93 5.67 16.84
CA TYR A 68 -6.24 6.27 17.00
C TYR A 68 -7.15 5.36 17.81
N SER A 69 -7.58 5.84 18.97
CA SER A 69 -8.65 5.20 19.75
C SER A 69 -9.95 5.99 19.63
N PRO A 70 -11.07 5.35 19.27
CA PRO A 70 -12.38 5.99 19.23
C PRO A 70 -12.72 6.61 20.58
N LYS A 71 -13.18 7.86 20.59
CA LYS A 71 -13.61 8.51 21.83
C LYS A 71 -14.75 7.74 22.51
N PRO A 72 -14.88 7.82 23.85
CA PRO A 72 -16.05 7.30 24.53
C PRO A 72 -17.35 7.84 23.91
N ARG A 73 -18.41 7.04 23.91
CA ARG A 73 -19.71 7.47 23.41
C ARG A 73 -20.36 8.44 24.40
N GLU A 74 -20.83 9.56 23.86
CA GLU A 74 -21.59 10.60 24.54
C GLU A 74 -22.90 10.76 23.77
N TRP A 75 -23.99 10.23 24.31
CA TRP A 75 -25.30 10.29 23.67
C TRP A 75 -25.87 11.71 23.72
N LEU A 76 -25.65 12.46 22.65
CA LEU A 76 -26.13 13.83 22.48
C LEU A 76 -27.56 13.79 21.93
N THR A 77 -28.50 14.37 22.65
CA THR A 77 -29.93 14.29 22.36
C THR A 77 -30.52 15.67 22.07
N SER A 78 -31.34 15.77 21.04
CA SER A 78 -32.13 16.96 20.71
C SER A 78 -33.48 16.54 20.16
N GLY A 79 -34.54 16.74 20.95
CA GLY A 79 -35.88 16.24 20.62
C GLY A 79 -35.87 14.72 20.41
N PRO A 80 -36.45 14.20 19.32
CA PRO A 80 -36.49 12.76 19.04
C PRO A 80 -35.17 12.23 18.48
N PHE A 81 -34.14 13.07 18.27
CA PHE A 81 -32.90 12.69 17.60
C PHE A 81 -31.74 12.54 18.60
N GLN A 82 -30.93 11.50 18.43
CA GLN A 82 -29.71 11.27 19.21
C GLN A 82 -28.55 10.87 18.32
N ILE A 83 -27.35 11.37 18.62
CA ILE A 83 -26.09 10.91 18.02
C ILE A 83 -25.11 10.47 19.10
N ASP A 84 -24.22 9.55 18.78
CA ASP A 84 -23.40 8.86 19.79
C ASP A 84 -22.13 9.62 20.21
N ARG A 85 -21.74 10.68 19.48
CA ARG A 85 -20.59 11.56 19.78
C ARG A 85 -20.74 12.97 19.20
N SER A 86 -19.97 13.92 19.75
CA SER A 86 -19.85 15.31 19.24
C SER A 86 -18.79 15.47 18.16
N LYS A 87 -17.80 14.57 18.11
CA LYS A 87 -16.65 14.63 17.21
C LYS A 87 -16.31 13.23 16.71
N TYR A 88 -16.06 13.14 15.41
CA TYR A 88 -15.75 11.90 14.71
C TYR A 88 -14.45 12.08 13.93
N ALA A 89 -13.63 11.04 13.86
CA ALA A 89 -12.53 10.99 12.90
C ALA A 89 -13.07 10.72 11.49
N VAL A 90 -12.24 11.00 10.49
CA VAL A 90 -12.60 10.75 9.10
C VAL A 90 -12.81 9.25 8.88
N GLY A 91 -13.95 8.87 8.29
CA GLY A 91 -14.34 7.47 8.07
C GLY A 91 -15.06 6.81 9.25
N GLU A 92 -15.15 7.46 10.42
CA GLU A 92 -16.00 6.95 11.49
C GLU A 92 -17.49 7.10 11.12
N LYS A 93 -18.27 6.09 11.50
CA LYS A 93 -19.73 6.09 11.31
C LYS A 93 -20.39 6.84 12.46
N ILE A 94 -21.30 7.74 12.10
CA ILE A 94 -22.19 8.44 13.03
C ILE A 94 -23.37 7.51 13.31
N PHE A 95 -23.64 7.20 14.57
CA PHE A 95 -24.82 6.43 14.95
C PHE A 95 -25.97 7.36 15.31
N LEU A 96 -26.97 7.42 14.43
CA LEU A 96 -28.17 8.23 14.59
C LEU A 96 -29.32 7.36 15.09
N VAL A 97 -29.92 7.75 16.21
CA VAL A 97 -31.16 7.18 16.73
C VAL A 97 -32.26 8.23 16.59
N ILE A 98 -33.40 7.81 16.06
CA ILE A 98 -34.62 8.63 16.00
C ILE A 98 -35.69 7.86 16.78
N GLY A 99 -36.20 8.41 17.88
CA GLY A 99 -37.11 7.70 18.77
C GLY A 99 -38.19 8.59 19.37
N GLY A 100 -39.27 7.95 19.83
CA GLY A 100 -40.41 8.66 20.42
C GLY A 100 -41.24 9.41 19.40
N LEU A 101 -41.25 8.93 18.15
CA LEU A 101 -42.05 9.51 17.08
C LEU A 101 -43.53 9.20 17.28
N ASN A 102 -44.40 10.19 17.08
CA ASN A 102 -45.83 9.97 16.98
C ASN A 102 -46.19 9.42 15.59
N GLY A 103 -47.31 8.68 15.48
CA GLY A 103 -47.74 8.10 14.21
C GLY A 103 -47.83 9.11 13.06
N ASN A 104 -48.22 10.36 13.32
CA ASN A 104 -48.33 11.41 12.30
C ASN A 104 -47.01 12.13 11.97
N GLU A 105 -45.90 11.79 12.62
CA GLU A 105 -44.60 12.45 12.42
C GLU A 105 -43.80 11.75 11.32
N LYS A 106 -43.53 12.46 10.23
CA LYS A 106 -42.71 11.96 9.12
C LYS A 106 -41.83 13.07 8.59
N GLY A 107 -40.66 12.72 8.08
CA GLY A 107 -39.73 13.71 7.57
C GLY A 107 -38.40 13.11 7.18
N GLN A 108 -37.37 13.95 7.20
CA GLN A 108 -36.00 13.55 6.90
C GLN A 108 -35.02 14.32 7.79
N VAL A 109 -34.01 13.62 8.29
CA VAL A 109 -32.83 14.24 8.93
C VAL A 109 -31.86 14.63 7.84
N ALA A 110 -31.48 15.90 7.77
CA ALA A 110 -30.48 16.39 6.82
C ALA A 110 -29.12 16.50 7.50
N PHE A 111 -28.12 15.79 6.96
CA PHE A 111 -26.73 15.99 7.32
C PHE A 111 -26.16 17.11 6.47
N MET A 112 -25.73 18.19 7.13
CA MET A 112 -25.21 19.38 6.46
C MET A 112 -23.68 19.38 6.45
N ARG A 113 -23.10 19.85 5.35
CA ARG A 113 -21.66 20.10 5.21
C ARG A 113 -21.42 21.61 5.16
N PRO A 114 -20.54 22.17 6.01
CA PRO A 114 -20.13 23.56 5.92
C PRO A 114 -19.45 23.81 4.57
N LEU A 115 -19.83 24.90 3.87
CA LEU A 115 -19.15 25.40 2.67
C LEU A 115 -18.21 26.56 3.00
N ASN A 116 -18.63 27.38 3.96
CA ASN A 116 -17.87 28.49 4.55
C ASN A 116 -18.48 28.81 5.93
N ASP A 117 -18.05 29.91 6.57
CA ASP A 117 -18.46 30.27 7.93
C ASP A 117 -19.98 30.46 8.11
N THR A 118 -20.71 30.79 7.05
CA THR A 118 -22.15 31.11 7.12
C THR A 118 -23.03 30.20 6.28
N HIS A 119 -22.47 29.46 5.32
CA HIS A 119 -23.22 28.65 4.37
C HIS A 119 -22.96 27.17 4.57
N TYR A 120 -24.04 26.40 4.41
CA TYR A 120 -24.05 24.96 4.50
C TYR A 120 -24.73 24.37 3.27
N SER A 121 -24.30 23.19 2.86
CA SER A 121 -24.96 22.39 1.83
C SER A 121 -25.52 21.10 2.43
N VAL A 122 -26.60 20.60 1.86
CA VAL A 122 -27.12 19.28 2.23
C VAL A 122 -26.19 18.21 1.64
N TYR A 123 -25.51 17.46 2.51
CA TYR A 123 -24.65 16.36 2.09
C TYR A 123 -25.49 15.13 1.73
N MET A 124 -26.35 14.71 2.66
CA MET A 124 -27.29 13.60 2.52
C MET A 124 -28.51 13.78 3.44
N THR A 125 -29.55 13.00 3.17
CA THR A 125 -30.75 12.96 4.01
C THR A 125 -31.10 11.53 4.40
N VAL A 126 -31.70 11.37 5.58
CA VAL A 126 -32.18 10.09 6.11
C VAL A 126 -33.68 10.23 6.40
N PRO A 127 -34.57 9.54 5.67
CA PRO A 127 -36.01 9.64 5.90
C PRO A 127 -36.45 8.88 7.16
N PHE A 128 -37.52 9.36 7.79
CA PHE A 128 -38.21 8.69 8.88
C PHE A 128 -39.73 8.85 8.77
N ASP A 129 -40.46 7.90 9.32
CA ASP A 129 -41.92 7.84 9.22
C ASP A 129 -42.51 7.12 10.44
N GLY A 130 -43.06 7.90 11.37
CA GLY A 130 -43.65 7.44 12.62
C GLY A 130 -44.86 6.51 12.41
N MET A 131 -45.56 6.60 11.28
CA MET A 131 -46.61 5.62 10.94
C MET A 131 -46.03 4.21 10.75
N LYS A 132 -44.75 4.11 10.36
CA LYS A 132 -44.09 2.83 10.08
C LYS A 132 -43.43 2.25 11.32
N LYS A 133 -42.72 3.08 12.09
CA LYS A 133 -41.98 2.68 13.30
C LYS A 133 -41.81 3.87 14.24
N ASP A 134 -41.85 3.59 15.54
CA ASP A 134 -41.65 4.61 16.58
C ASP A 134 -40.16 4.90 16.84
N ILE A 135 -39.27 3.98 16.43
CA ILE A 135 -37.82 4.05 16.62
C ILE A 135 -37.07 3.60 15.35
N PHE A 136 -36.06 4.38 14.95
CA PHE A 136 -35.13 4.12 13.86
C PHE A 136 -33.67 4.21 14.35
N ASN A 137 -32.83 3.32 13.84
CA ASN A 137 -31.39 3.30 14.12
C ASN A 137 -30.63 3.29 12.80
N TYR A 138 -29.75 4.26 12.59
CA TYR A 138 -29.01 4.44 11.34
C TYR A 138 -27.51 4.60 11.60
N TYR A 139 -26.71 3.93 10.77
CA TYR A 139 -25.27 4.18 10.69
C TYR A 139 -25.00 5.02 9.46
N VAL A 140 -24.54 6.24 9.67
CA VAL A 140 -24.25 7.20 8.61
C VAL A 140 -22.74 7.33 8.48
N GLU A 141 -22.20 7.10 7.28
CA GLU A 141 -20.77 7.20 7.02
C GLU A 141 -20.48 8.38 6.07
N PRO A 142 -20.06 9.54 6.59
CA PRO A 142 -19.72 10.68 5.76
C PRO A 142 -18.46 10.38 4.93
N GLN A 143 -18.58 10.49 3.62
CA GLN A 143 -17.45 10.39 2.68
C GLN A 143 -16.82 11.76 2.46
N ILE A 144 -15.50 11.81 2.28
CA ILE A 144 -14.75 13.05 2.03
C ILE A 144 -15.22 13.72 0.73
N SER A 145 -15.36 12.93 -0.34
CA SER A 145 -15.94 13.34 -1.62
C SER A 145 -17.29 12.68 -1.85
N LYS A 146 -18.19 13.41 -2.53
CA LYS A 146 -19.41 12.84 -3.09
C LYS A 146 -19.04 12.35 -4.49
N THR A 147 -19.12 11.04 -4.72
CA THR A 147 -18.93 10.45 -6.05
C THR A 147 -20.12 10.76 -6.94
#